data_AF-A0A820F279-F1
#
_entry.id   AF-A0A820F279-F1
#
_cell.length_a   1.000
_cell.length_b   1.000
_cell.length_c   1.000
_cell.angle_alpha   90.00
_cell.angle_beta   90.00
_cell.angle_gamma   90.00
#
_symmetry.space_group_name_H-M   'P 1'
#
loop_
_entity.id
_entity.type
_entity.pdbx_description
1 polymer ?
#
loop_
_entity_poly.entity_id
_entity_poly.type
_entity_poly.pdbx_seq_one_letter_code
_entity_poly.pdbx_strand_id
1 'polypeptide(L)'
;LVAKTKTSQQIIGTWSVVGSDIKTLNCGGIDNTGITHNSPSDKSSIEALWHPPSTIIEDSIVIKATVVHSYHQIYVDCFNITLTAKPTDTTTTVASVSIIICFLFMK
;
A
#
# COMPACT_ATOMS: atom_id res chain seq x y z
N LEU A 1 -3.14 1.12 -4.74
CA LEU A 1 -1.97 0.54 -4.04
C LEU A 1 -2.42 -0.63 -3.20
N VAL A 2 -1.61 -1.69 -3.15
CA VAL A 2 -1.86 -2.91 -2.37
C VAL A 2 -0.55 -3.44 -1.78
N ALA A 3 -0.63 -4.12 -0.64
CA ALA A 3 0.48 -4.91 -0.09
C ALA A 3 0.28 -6.39 -0.46
N LYS A 4 1.37 -7.05 -0.85
CA LYS A 4 1.38 -8.45 -1.23
C LYS A 4 2.56 -9.18 -0.62
N THR A 5 2.41 -10.46 -0.35
CA THR A 5 3.55 -11.34 -0.07
C THR A 5 4.48 -11.39 -1.29
N LYS A 6 5.79 -11.47 -1.06
CA LYS A 6 6.77 -11.47 -2.15
C LYS A 6 6.65 -12.71 -3.04
N THR A 7 6.45 -13.88 -2.42
CA THR A 7 6.50 -15.18 -3.11
C THR A 7 5.15 -15.56 -3.69
N SER A 8 4.11 -15.64 -2.85
CA SER A 8 2.78 -16.08 -3.29
C SER A 8 1.95 -14.98 -3.97
N GLN A 9 2.40 -13.72 -3.95
CA GLN A 9 1.65 -12.55 -4.47
C GLN A 9 0.25 -12.39 -3.85
N GLN A 10 0.03 -13.01 -2.69
CA GLN A 10 -1.21 -12.94 -1.94
C GLN A 10 -1.35 -11.54 -1.31
N ILE A 11 -2.53 -10.94 -1.47
CA ILE A 11 -2.85 -9.66 -0.84
C ILE A 11 -2.87 -9.82 0.68
N ILE A 12 -2.20 -8.93 1.40
CA ILE A 12 -1.95 -9.08 2.83
C ILE A 12 -1.99 -7.75 3.58
N GLY A 13 -2.50 -7.81 4.81
CA GLY A 13 -2.65 -6.65 5.68
C GLY A 13 -3.81 -5.75 5.27
N THR A 14 -4.06 -4.72 6.08
CA THR A 14 -5.13 -3.75 5.86
C THR A 14 -4.57 -2.33 5.89
N TRP A 15 -5.37 -1.38 5.41
CA TRP A 15 -4.99 0.02 5.33
C TRP A 15 -5.93 0.89 6.14
N SER A 16 -5.38 1.91 6.78
CA SER A 16 -6.13 3.06 7.25
C SER A 16 -5.71 4.30 6.48
N VAL A 17 -6.70 5.08 6.08
CA VAL A 17 -6.48 6.34 5.36
C VAL A 17 -6.07 7.42 6.36
N VAL A 18 -5.05 8.20 5.99
CA VAL A 18 -4.73 9.46 6.66
C VAL A 18 -5.17 10.59 5.73
N GLY A 19 -6.07 11.45 6.20
CA GLY A 19 -6.61 12.56 5.40
C GLY A 19 -7.81 12.20 4.52
N SER A 20 -8.05 13.01 3.48
CA SER A 20 -9.28 13.00 2.69
C SER A 20 -9.07 12.83 1.19
N ASP A 21 -7.89 12.40 0.76
CA ASP A 21 -7.52 12.31 -0.67
C ASP A 21 -7.60 10.89 -1.24
N ILE A 22 -7.64 9.91 -0.34
CA ILE A 22 -7.68 8.50 -0.66
C ILE A 22 -8.84 7.83 0.07
N LYS A 23 -9.18 6.63 -0.39
CA LYS A 23 -10.13 5.74 0.24
C LYS A 23 -9.61 4.31 0.18
N THR A 24 -10.09 3.47 1.08
CA THR A 24 -9.81 2.05 1.03
C THR A 24 -10.63 1.35 -0.06
N LEU A 25 -10.14 0.19 -0.49
CA LEU A 25 -10.80 -0.72 -1.40
C LEU A 25 -10.79 -2.13 -0.82
N ASN A 26 -11.81 -2.88 -1.20
CA ASN A 26 -11.92 -4.30 -0.90
C ASN A 26 -11.36 -5.07 -2.09
N CYS A 27 -10.27 -5.80 -1.87
CA CYS A 27 -9.64 -6.62 -2.89
C CYS A 27 -9.70 -8.09 -2.47
N GLY A 28 -10.13 -8.97 -3.40
CA GLY A 28 -10.23 -10.41 -3.11
C GLY A 28 -11.26 -10.78 -2.03
N GLY A 29 -12.30 -9.95 -1.84
CA GLY A 29 -13.34 -10.17 -0.84
C GLY A 29 -12.95 -9.80 0.59
N ILE A 30 -11.78 -9.19 0.79
CA ILE A 30 -11.29 -8.76 2.10
C ILE A 30 -11.33 -7.24 2.18
N ASP A 31 -11.92 -6.72 3.25
CA ASP A 31 -12.08 -5.30 3.48
C ASP A 31 -10.74 -4.58 3.68
N ASN A 32 -10.66 -3.35 3.16
CA ASN A 32 -9.56 -2.43 3.40
C ASN A 32 -8.15 -2.94 3.03
N THR A 33 -8.04 -3.81 2.03
CA THR A 33 -6.77 -4.42 1.61
C THR A 33 -6.03 -3.64 0.52
N GLY A 34 -6.68 -2.63 -0.07
CA GLY A 34 -6.07 -1.67 -0.97
C GLY A 34 -6.47 -0.24 -0.68
N ILE A 35 -5.77 0.70 -1.30
CA ILE A 35 -6.10 2.14 -1.31
C ILE A 35 -6.16 2.67 -2.74
N THR A 36 -7.01 3.65 -2.97
CA THR A 36 -7.14 4.39 -4.23
C THR A 36 -7.43 5.87 -3.96
N HIS A 37 -7.26 6.71 -4.98
CA HIS A 37 -7.76 8.09 -4.93
C HIS A 37 -9.27 8.11 -4.73
N ASN A 38 -9.78 9.13 -4.04
CA ASN A 38 -11.23 9.32 -3.90
C ASN A 38 -11.81 10.39 -4.84
N SER A 39 -10.94 11.13 -5.54
CA SER A 39 -11.30 12.20 -6.48
C SER A 39 -10.26 12.31 -7.60
N PRO A 40 -10.66 12.85 -8.77
CA PRO A 40 -9.76 13.04 -9.90
C PRO A 40 -8.82 14.24 -9.76
N SER A 41 -8.84 14.97 -8.63
CA SER A 41 -7.94 16.10 -8.43
C SER A 41 -6.49 15.63 -8.35
N ASP A 42 -5.59 16.43 -8.93
CA ASP A 42 -4.15 16.18 -8.86
C ASP A 42 -3.66 16.18 -7.42
N LYS A 43 -2.76 15.24 -7.10
CA LYS A 43 -2.18 15.06 -5.77
C LYS A 43 -0.69 14.87 -5.91
N SER A 44 0.09 15.70 -5.21
CA SER A 44 1.54 15.57 -5.16
C SER A 44 1.99 14.58 -4.07
N SER A 45 1.16 14.33 -3.06
CA SER A 45 1.41 13.32 -2.05
C SER A 45 0.12 12.72 -1.52
N ILE A 46 0.22 11.48 -1.04
CA ILE A 46 -0.80 10.84 -0.20
C ILE A 46 -0.13 10.22 1.01
N GLU A 47 -0.87 10.07 2.10
CA GLU A 47 -0.42 9.36 3.29
C GLU A 47 -1.43 8.26 3.67
N ALA A 48 -0.91 7.09 3.99
CA ALA A 48 -1.71 5.98 4.50
C ALA A 48 -0.89 5.19 5.53
N LEU A 49 -1.60 4.55 6.45
CA LEU A 49 -1.04 3.61 7.41
C LEU A 49 -1.34 2.19 6.94
N TRP A 50 -0.28 1.39 6.80
CA TRP A 50 -0.42 -0.04 6.56
C TRP A 50 -0.34 -0.82 7.86
N HIS A 51 -1.30 -1.72 8.06
CA HIS A 51 -1.38 -2.65 9.18
C HIS A 51 -1.07 -4.06 8.68
N PRO A 52 0.13 -4.61 8.94
CA PRO A 52 0.39 -6.02 8.69
C PRO A 52 -0.58 -6.90 9.48
N PRO A 53 -0.86 -8.12 9.00
CA PRO A 53 -1.63 -9.09 9.76
C PRO A 53 -0.85 -9.55 11.00
N SER A 54 -1.58 -10.10 11.98
CA SER A 54 -1.00 -10.69 13.19
C SER A 54 -0.03 -11.84 12.91
N THR A 55 -0.15 -12.49 11.76
CA THR A 55 0.72 -13.58 11.34
C THR A 55 1.19 -13.32 9.92
N ILE A 56 2.50 -13.12 9.77
CA ILE A 56 3.17 -13.06 8.47
C ILE A 56 3.96 -14.36 8.32
N ILE A 57 3.60 -15.16 7.32
CA ILE A 57 4.22 -16.48 7.07
C ILE A 57 5.45 -16.34 6.15
N GLU A 58 5.54 -15.25 5.40
CA GLU A 58 6.63 -15.00 4.47
C GLU A 58 7.58 -13.89 4.96
N ASP A 59 8.88 -14.08 4.79
CA ASP A 59 9.92 -13.16 5.28
C ASP A 59 9.90 -11.78 4.60
N SER A 60 9.11 -11.60 3.55
CA SER A 60 9.11 -10.37 2.75
C SER A 60 7.73 -10.01 2.20
N ILE A 61 7.40 -8.73 2.32
CA ILE A 61 6.17 -8.12 1.83
C ILE A 61 6.54 -7.00 0.86
N VAL A 62 5.82 -6.92 -0.26
CA VAL A 62 6.00 -5.91 -1.29
C VAL A 62 4.76 -5.05 -1.37
N ILE A 63 4.93 -3.74 -1.23
CA ILE A 63 3.88 -2.76 -1.47
C ILE A 63 4.01 -2.25 -2.90
N LYS A 64 2.94 -2.39 -3.68
CA LYS A 64 2.86 -1.99 -5.09
C LYS A 64 1.87 -0.85 -5.30
N ALA A 65 2.28 0.18 -6.03
CA ALA A 65 1.41 1.27 -6.45
C ALA A 65 1.29 1.33 -7.98
N THR A 66 0.10 1.68 -8.44
CA THR A 66 -0.18 2.07 -9.82
C THR A 66 -0.74 3.49 -9.78
N VAL A 67 -0.25 4.35 -10.66
CA VAL A 67 -0.58 5.77 -10.70
C VAL A 67 -1.12 6.10 -12.08
N VAL A 68 -2.25 6.79 -12.10
CA VAL A 68 -2.84 7.32 -13.33
C VAL A 68 -2.48 8.80 -13.41
N HIS A 69 -1.81 9.19 -14.48
CA HIS A 69 -1.47 10.59 -14.77
C HIS A 69 -2.52 11.23 -15.69
N SER A 70 -2.89 10.51 -16.74
CA SER A 70 -3.96 10.91 -17.66
C SER A 70 -4.67 9.66 -18.16
N TYR A 71 -5.78 9.83 -18.87
CA TYR A 71 -6.52 8.70 -19.46
C TYR A 71 -5.64 7.80 -20.35
N HIS A 72 -4.59 8.36 -20.95
CA HIS A 72 -3.67 7.64 -21.84
C HIS A 72 -2.32 7.31 -21.19
N GLN A 73 -2.10 7.69 -19.92
CA GLN A 73 -0.81 7.52 -19.24
C GLN A 73 -1.02 6.91 -17.85
N ILE A 74 -0.62 5.64 -17.73
CA ILE A 74 -0.70 4.85 -16.51
C ILE A 74 0.70 4.31 -16.20
N TYR A 75 1.19 4.62 -15.01
CA TYR A 75 2.45 4.10 -14.49
C TYR A 75 2.15 2.92 -13.56
N VAL A 76 2.50 1.71 -14.00
CA VAL A 76 2.31 0.47 -13.23
C VAL A 76 3.59 0.15 -12.46
N ASP A 77 3.45 -0.33 -11.22
CA ASP A 77 4.57 -0.73 -10.36
C ASP A 77 5.63 0.39 -10.16
N CYS A 78 5.20 1.66 -10.22
CA CYS A 78 6.09 2.82 -10.09
C CYS A 78 6.70 2.96 -8.68
N PHE A 79 6.23 2.16 -7.73
CA PHE A 79 6.68 2.14 -6.35
C PHE A 79 6.69 0.72 -5.81
N ASN A 80 7.83 0.30 -5.26
CA ASN A 80 8.05 -1.03 -4.70
C ASN A 80 8.83 -0.96 -3.37
N ILE A 81 8.13 -0.79 -2.24
CA ILE A 81 8.78 -0.99 -0.94
C ILE A 81 8.76 -2.48 -0.60
N THR A 82 9.94 -3.04 -0.30
CA THR A 82 10.05 -4.37 0.29
C THR A 82 10.28 -4.24 1.79
N LEU A 83 9.33 -4.74 2.58
CA LEU A 83 9.46 -4.85 4.03
C LEU A 83 9.94 -6.26 4.34
N THR A 84 11.09 -6.39 5.00
CA THR A 84 11.60 -7.69 5.47
C THR A 84 11.22 -7.86 6.93
N ALA A 85 10.50 -8.93 7.25
CA ALA A 85 10.20 -9.24 8.65
C ALA A 85 11.50 -9.69 9.33
N LYS A 86 11.89 -9.02 10.42
CA LYS A 86 13.00 -9.50 11.24
C LYS A 86 12.45 -10.61 12.15
N PRO A 87 13.02 -11.83 12.16
CA PRO A 87 12.61 -12.85 13.11
C PRO A 87 12.95 -12.33 14.51
N THR A 88 11.92 -12.03 15.30
CA THR A 88 12.06 -11.68 16.72
C THR A 88 10.93 -12.39 17.46
N ASP A 89 11.30 -13.14 18.49
CA ASP A 89 10.45 -14.03 19.28
C ASP A 89 9.04 -13.48 19.58
N THR A 90 8.05 -14.29 19.22
CA THR A 90 6.68 -14.45 19.77
C THR A 90 5.78 -13.24 20.12
N THR A 91 6.16 -12.00 19.83
CA THR A 91 5.25 -10.84 19.99
C THR A 91 5.69 -9.74 19.04
N THR A 92 5.23 -9.83 17.79
CA THR A 92 5.54 -8.85 16.75
C THR A 92 4.78 -7.56 17.03
N THR A 93 5.44 -6.59 17.68
CA THR A 93 4.97 -5.21 17.73
C THR A 93 4.92 -4.69 16.29
N VAL A 94 3.69 -4.55 15.80
CA VAL A 94 3.40 -4.09 14.45
C VAL A 94 3.73 -2.61 14.36
N ALA A 95 4.86 -2.28 13.73
CA ALA A 95 5.17 -0.91 13.35
C ALA A 95 4.25 -0.49 12.20
N SER A 96 3.34 0.45 12.45
CA SER A 96 2.58 1.12 11.40
C SER A 96 3.56 1.85 10.48
N VAL A 97 3.58 1.49 9.20
CA VAL A 97 4.44 2.15 8.22
C VAL A 97 3.63 3.28 7.59
N SER A 98 3.99 4.54 7.90
CA SER A 98 3.52 5.69 7.13
C SER A 98 4.17 5.66 5.76
N ILE A 99 3.35 5.53 4.73
CA ILE A 99 3.83 5.59 3.35
C ILE A 99 3.41 6.93 2.77
N ILE A 100 4.40 7.80 2.57
CA ILE A 100 4.23 9.02 1.80
C ILE A 100 4.63 8.70 0.38
N ILE A 101 3.66 8.66 -0.53
CA ILE A 101 3.96 8.52 -1.95
C ILE A 101 3.98 9.92 -2.55
N CYS A 102 5.17 10.44 -2.80
CA CYS A 102 5.33 11.68 -3.53
C CYS A 102 5.16 11.40 -5.03
N PHE A 103 4.10 11.94 -5.62
CA PHE A 103 3.94 12.04 -7.05
C PHE A 103 4.48 13.39 -7.52
N LEU A 104 5.64 13.38 -8.18
CA LEU A 104 6.12 14.55 -8.91
C LEU A 104 5.33 14.65 -10.21
N PHE A 105 4.17 15.30 -10.17
CA PHE A 105 3.47 15.76 -11.36
C PHE A 105 4.07 17.09 -11.78
N MET A 106 4.93 17.08 -12.80
CA MET A 106 5.34 18.31 -13.49
C MET A 106 4.18 18.74 -14.40
N LYS A 107 3.67 19.95 -14.17
CA LYS A 107 2.73 20.63 -15.08
C LYS A 107 3.31 20.78 -16.47
#